data_AF-A0A1Y4C8P6-F1
#
_entry.id   AF-A0A1Y4C8P6-F1
#
_cell.length_a   1.000
_cell.length_b   1.000
_cell.length_c   1.000
_cell.angle_alpha   90.00
_cell.angle_beta   90.00
_cell.angle_gamma   90.00
#
_symmetry.space_group_name_H-M   'P 1'
#
loop_
_entity.id
_entity.type
_entity.pdbx_description
1 polymer ?
#
loop_
_entity_poly.entity_id
_entity_poly.type
_entity_poly.pdbx_seq_one_letter_code
_entity_poly.pdbx_strand_id
1 'polypeptide(L)'
;MGYYMSELYRRYFRATGFSELEEEIENTRQEVRDCLDQAQQRKLMHLIDAQEQLKAELAQSSFEDGFRLAIGLLRELEDKRIRLQLEEEG
;
A
#
# COMPACT_ATOMS: atom_id res chain seq x y z
N MET A 1 17.64 -0.16 6.75
CA MET A 1 16.27 -0.74 6.82
C MET A 1 15.44 -0.47 5.59
N GLY A 2 15.50 0.72 4.96
CA GLY A 2 14.68 1.05 3.77
C GLY A 2 14.80 0.07 2.60
N TYR A 3 16.01 -0.29 2.16
CA TYR A 3 16.20 -1.17 0.99
C TYR A 3 15.51 -2.55 1.11
N TYR A 4 15.58 -3.17 2.28
CA TYR A 4 14.95 -4.48 2.51
C TYR A 4 13.42 -4.41 2.48
N MET A 5 12.84 -3.36 3.08
CA MET A 5 11.39 -3.15 3.08
C MET A 5 10.86 -2.85 1.67
N SER A 6 11.59 -2.07 0.87
CA SER A 6 11.25 -1.80 -0.52
C SER A 6 11.27 -3.06 -1.40
N GLU A 7 12.25 -3.94 -1.20
CA GLU A 7 12.33 -5.22 -1.92
C GLU A 7 11.22 -6.20 -1.52
N LEU A 8 10.87 -6.24 -0.23
CA LEU A 8 9.71 -7.01 0.25
C LEU A 8 8.41 -6.46 -0.33
N TYR A 9 8.22 -5.13 -0.33
CA TYR A 9 7.06 -4.49 -0.94
C TYR A 9 6.93 -4.91 -2.39
N ARG A 10 7.99 -4.74 -3.20
CA ARG A 10 7.99 -5.13 -4.62
C ARG A 10 7.64 -6.59 -4.85
N ARG A 11 8.09 -7.50 -3.98
CA ARG A 11 7.93 -8.94 -4.16
C ARG A 11 6.56 -9.46 -3.71
N TYR A 12 5.99 -8.88 -2.66
CA TYR A 12 4.77 -9.38 -2.02
C TYR A 12 3.54 -8.52 -2.27
N PHE A 13 3.72 -7.26 -2.67
CA PHE A 13 2.61 -6.43 -3.12
C PHE A 13 2.03 -7.01 -4.42
N ARG A 14 0.78 -7.45 -4.35
CA ARG A 14 -0.06 -7.69 -5.52
C ARG A 14 -1.18 -6.68 -5.47
N ALA A 15 -1.28 -5.85 -6.51
CA ALA A 15 -2.50 -5.09 -6.75
C ALA A 15 -3.67 -6.07 -6.81
N THR A 16 -4.56 -6.02 -5.82
CA THR A 16 -5.79 -6.81 -5.82
C THR A 16 -6.70 -6.33 -6.93
N GLY A 17 -7.47 -7.25 -7.52
CA GLY A 17 -8.31 -7.02 -8.69
C GLY A 17 -9.45 -6.05 -8.42
N PHE A 18 -9.18 -4.75 -8.55
CA PHE A 18 -10.18 -3.68 -8.56
C PHE A 18 -10.45 -3.20 -9.99
N SER A 19 -10.34 -4.10 -10.97
CA SER A 19 -10.37 -3.73 -12.40
C SER A 19 -11.64 -2.97 -12.79
N GLU A 20 -12.79 -3.31 -12.22
CA GLU A 20 -14.06 -2.60 -12.48
C GLU A 20 -14.02 -1.15 -11.96
N LEU A 21 -13.46 -0.93 -10.77
CA LEU A 21 -13.34 0.39 -10.18
C LEU A 21 -12.27 1.23 -10.89
N GLU A 22 -11.18 0.60 -11.31
CA GLU A 22 -10.16 1.24 -12.15
C GLU A 22 -10.75 1.69 -13.50
N GLU A 23 -11.58 0.87 -14.12
CA GLU A 23 -12.28 1.18 -15.36
C GLU A 23 -13.28 2.34 -15.18
N GLU A 24 -14.08 2.34 -14.10
CA GLU A 24 -15.02 3.42 -13.80
C GLU A 24 -14.30 4.77 -13.57
N ILE A 25 -13.18 4.74 -12.84
CA ILE A 25 -12.35 5.91 -12.60
C ILE A 25 -11.77 6.44 -13.92
N GLU A 26 -11.26 5.56 -14.79
CA GLU A 26 -10.64 5.98 -16.04
C GLU A 26 -11.68 6.49 -17.05
N ASN A 27 -12.86 5.88 -17.11
CA ASN A 27 -13.98 6.37 -17.92
C ASN A 27 -14.39 7.79 -17.49
N THR A 28 -14.57 7.99 -16.18
CA THR A 28 -14.92 9.31 -15.64
C THR A 28 -13.82 10.35 -15.93
N ARG A 29 -12.54 9.96 -15.83
CA ARG A 29 -11.41 10.85 -16.17
C ARG A 29 -11.42 11.25 -17.65
N GLN A 30 -11.71 10.32 -18.54
CA GLN A 30 -11.77 10.58 -19.98
C GLN A 30 -12.91 11.55 -20.32
N GLU A 31 -14.10 11.32 -19.77
CA GLU A 31 -15.25 12.23 -19.93
C GLU A 31 -14.94 13.67 -19.48
N VAL A 32 -14.26 13.80 -18.34
CA VAL A 32 -13.83 15.11 -17.83
C VAL A 32 -12.80 15.74 -18.79
N ARG A 33 -11.84 14.96 -19.29
CA ARG A 33 -10.76 15.45 -20.16
C ARG A 33 -11.27 15.97 -21.50
N ASP A 34 -12.30 15.33 -22.06
CA ASP A 34 -12.93 15.70 -23.33
C ASP A 34 -13.71 17.02 -23.23
N CYS A 35 -14.13 17.40 -22.01
CA CYS A 35 -14.86 18.64 -21.75
C CYS A 35 -13.96 19.86 -21.44
N LEU A 36 -12.65 19.67 -21.26
CA LEU A 36 -11.73 20.70 -20.75
C LEU A 36 -10.85 21.34 -21.82
N ASP A 37 -10.51 22.61 -21.62
CA ASP A 37 -9.53 23.32 -22.45
C ASP A 37 -8.08 22.87 -22.17
N GLN A 38 -7.12 23.26 -23.03
CA GLN A 38 -5.71 22.86 -22.89
C GLN A 38 -5.05 23.28 -21.56
N ALA A 39 -5.45 24.41 -20.98
CA ALA A 39 -4.88 24.89 -19.72
C ALA A 39 -5.42 24.10 -18.53
N GLN A 40 -6.71 23.76 -18.57
CA GLN A 40 -7.38 22.92 -17.58
C GLN A 40 -6.91 21.47 -17.65
N GLN A 41 -6.69 20.92 -18.85
CA GLN A 41 -6.13 19.58 -19.05
C GLN A 41 -4.74 19.44 -18.41
N ARG A 42 -3.87 20.45 -18.50
CA ARG A 42 -2.56 20.44 -17.82
C ARG A 42 -2.70 20.38 -16.30
N LYS A 43 -3.64 21.15 -15.73
CA LYS A 43 -3.91 21.13 -14.28
C LYS A 43 -4.47 19.77 -13.83
N LEU A 44 -5.36 19.18 -14.63
CA LEU A 44 -5.90 17.84 -14.36
C LEU A 44 -4.78 16.79 -14.39
N MET A 45 -3.87 16.85 -15.36
CA MET A 45 -2.72 15.94 -15.44
C MET A 45 -1.85 16.03 -14.18
N HIS A 46 -1.50 17.25 -13.74
CA HIS A 46 -0.73 17.44 -12.51
C HIS A 46 -1.45 16.90 -11.26
N LEU A 47 -2.78 17.05 -11.19
CA LEU A 47 -3.57 16.51 -10.09
C LEU A 47 -3.59 14.98 -10.10
N ILE A 48 -3.71 14.38 -11.29
CA ILE A 48 -3.65 12.92 -11.46
C ILE A 48 -2.28 12.40 -11.04
N ASP A 49 -1.18 13.02 -11.49
CA ASP A 49 0.18 12.63 -11.13
C ASP A 49 0.39 12.70 -9.60
N ALA A 50 -0.07 13.78 -8.97
CA ALA A 50 0.00 13.94 -7.52
C ALA A 50 -0.85 12.90 -6.77
N GLN A 51 -2.04 12.57 -7.30
CA GLN A 51 -2.88 11.52 -6.74
C GLN A 51 -2.21 10.15 -6.83
N GLU A 52 -1.58 9.84 -7.96
CA GLU A 52 -0.90 8.57 -8.18
C GLU A 52 0.32 8.41 -7.26
N GLN A 53 1.10 9.49 -7.10
CA GLN A 53 2.20 9.51 -6.13
C GLN A 53 1.69 9.30 -4.70
N LEU A 54 0.62 9.99 -4.30
CA LEU A 54 0.05 9.85 -2.95
C LEU A 54 -0.44 8.42 -2.69
N LYS A 55 -1.09 7.77 -3.68
CA LYS A 55 -1.50 6.37 -3.57
C LYS A 55 -0.29 5.45 -3.37
N ALA A 56 0.78 5.66 -4.13
CA ALA A 56 2.00 4.86 -4.00
C ALA A 56 2.64 5.01 -2.62
N GLU A 57 2.75 6.24 -2.10
CA GLU A 57 3.27 6.51 -0.75
C GLU A 57 2.39 5.89 0.35
N LEU A 58 1.07 5.99 0.22
CA LEU A 58 0.13 5.39 1.17
C LEU A 58 0.21 3.86 1.17
N ALA A 59 0.29 3.24 0.00
CA ALA A 59 0.43 1.79 -0.14
C ALA A 59 1.74 1.30 0.48
N GLN A 60 2.85 2.02 0.26
CA GLN A 60 4.13 1.71 0.90
C GLN A 60 4.05 1.86 2.43
N SER A 61 3.51 2.96 2.93
CA SER A 61 3.39 3.20 4.39
C SER A 61 2.55 2.13 5.06
N SER A 62 1.40 1.79 4.46
CA SER A 62 0.49 0.76 4.99
C SER A 62 1.15 -0.62 5.00
N PHE A 63 1.97 -0.92 3.98
CA PHE A 63 2.74 -2.16 3.94
C PHE A 63 3.80 -2.20 5.05
N GLU A 64 4.58 -1.13 5.23
CA GLU A 64 5.59 -1.05 6.29
C GLU A 64 4.97 -1.24 7.67
N ASP A 65 3.83 -0.61 7.94
CA ASP A 65 3.08 -0.76 9.19
C ASP A 65 2.55 -2.19 9.37
N GLY A 66 2.02 -2.80 8.30
CA GLY A 66 1.57 -4.19 8.32
C GLY A 66 2.69 -5.18 8.67
N PHE A 67 3.89 -4.97 8.14
CA PHE A 67 5.05 -5.78 8.49
C PHE A 67 5.53 -5.53 9.92
N ARG A 68 5.52 -4.28 10.36
CA ARG A 68 5.87 -3.93 11.74
C ARG A 68 4.93 -4.60 12.74
N LEU A 69 3.63 -4.64 12.41
CA LEU A 69 2.62 -5.37 13.17
C LEU A 69 2.90 -6.88 13.18
N ALA A 70 3.17 -7.49 12.02
CA ALA A 70 3.48 -8.92 11.93
C ALA A 70 4.71 -9.32 12.75
N ILE A 71 5.77 -8.50 12.73
CA ILE A 71 6.96 -8.70 13.57
C ILE A 71 6.61 -8.59 15.07
N GLY A 72 5.75 -7.64 15.44
CA GLY A 72 5.25 -7.51 16.82
C GLY A 72 4.52 -8.77 17.29
N LEU A 73 3.58 -9.26 16.48
CA LEU A 73 2.82 -10.48 16.78
C LEU A 73 3.73 -11.72 16.88
N LEU A 74 4.72 -11.86 16.00
CA LEU A 74 5.68 -12.97 16.06
C LEU A 74 6.44 -12.98 17.39
N ARG A 75 6.94 -11.83 17.83
CA ARG A 75 7.65 -11.70 19.11
C ARG A 75 6.77 -12.07 20.29
N GLU A 76 5.52 -11.60 20.32
CA GLU A 76 4.57 -11.97 21.38
C GLU A 76 4.30 -13.48 21.43
N LEU A 77 4.24 -14.15 20.28
CA LEU A 77 4.08 -15.61 20.21
C LEU A 77 5.34 -16.35 20.72
N GLU A 78 6.52 -15.88 20.37
CA GLU A 78 7.79 -16.45 20.85
C GLU A 78 7.93 -16.31 22.37
N ASP A 79 7.58 -15.15 22.92
CA ASP A 79 7.60 -14.90 24.36
C ASP A 79 6.62 -15.83 25.10
N LYS A 80 5.40 -16.01 24.55
CA LYS A 80 4.42 -16.96 25.10
C LYS A 80 4.95 -18.39 25.09
N ARG A 81 5.57 -18.82 23.98
CA ARG A 81 6.19 -20.16 23.88
C ARG A 81 7.24 -20.36 24.96
N ILE A 82 8.15 -19.39 25.15
CA ILE A 82 9.23 -19.50 26.15
C ILE A 82 8.66 -19.61 27.56
N ARG A 83 7.62 -18.83 27.90
CA ARG A 83 6.98 -18.90 29.22
C ARG A 83 6.36 -20.27 29.49
N LEU A 84 5.66 -20.84 28.52
CA LEU A 84 5.07 -22.18 28.64
C LEU A 84 6.14 -23.26 28.86
N GLN A 85 7.27 -23.18 28.16
CA GLN A 85 8.37 -24.13 28.34
C GLN A 85 8.99 -24.06 29.75
N LEU A 86 9.09 -22.85 30.32
CA LEU A 86 9.60 -22.66 31.68
C LEU A 86 8.62 -23.15 32.76
N GLU A 87 7.32 -23.12 32.49
CA GLU A 87 6.28 -23.65 33.38
C GLU A 87 6.20 -25.19 33.34
N GLU A 88 6.58 -25.83 32.23
CA GLU A 88 6.64 -27.30 32.11
C GLU A 88 7.93 -27.93 32.65
N GLU A 89 9.01 -27.15 32.79
CA GLU A 89 10.31 -27.60 33.32
C GLU A 89 10.49 -27.40 34.84
N GLY A 90 9.53 -26.77 35.53
CA GLY A 90 9.53 -26.49 36.98
C GLY A 90 8.61 -27.39 37.78
#